data_AF-A0A418B9N3-F1
#
_entry.id   AF-A0A418B9N3-F1
#
_cell.length_a   1.000
_cell.length_b   1.000
_cell.length_c   1.000
_cell.angle_alpha   90.00
_cell.angle_beta   90.00
_cell.angle_gamma   90.00
#
_symmetry.space_group_name_H-M   'P 1'
#
loop_
_entity.id
_entity.type
_entity.pdbx_description
1 polymer ?
#
loop_
_entity_poly.entity_id
_entity_poly.type
_entity_poly.pdbx_seq_one_letter_code
_entity_poly.pdbx_strand_id
1 'polypeptide(L)'
;STRPATVRVRYAPSPTGYLHLGGLRTALFNYLFAKSHGGDFLMRIEDTDQTRKVEGSVEALTKSLQWCGIHEDEGPTAGGNFGPYVQSERLHVYKSYADTLVEVSKTSHEYQSIRSCRWMDRLKSLRDSAARSGSGTMYDRACLGLDQGQIDEKLARGDPHTIRLKVPEGKTTLKDLVRGYVQFDHSVVDDQVLMKSDGFPTYHLAHVVDDHLMGITHVIRGEEWLSSTPKHLLLYKFLGFRLPEFAHLGLLLNEDRSKLSKRQGDVAVEDFQKKGFLAPALVNFVALLGWNPSDGNKQEIFSLDELQSVVRRATCPTMCERFGVVFHGPRQQEWLRCKHRTTSLDQLQAHPTPLRHCRQSRRCGDASPVLGGPHPPVGDIQRRLYLVRCITDEGAFHF
;
A
#
# COMPACT_ATOMS: atom_id res chain seq x y z
N SER A 1 -13.10 27.45 19.34
CA SER A 1 -13.96 26.59 18.51
C SER A 1 -13.06 25.70 17.66
N THR A 2 -12.64 24.55 18.20
CA THR A 2 -11.79 23.60 17.48
C THR A 2 -12.71 22.60 16.78
N ARG A 3 -13.02 22.82 15.50
CA ARG A 3 -13.51 21.70 14.68
C ARG A 3 -12.48 20.56 14.84
N PRO A 4 -12.91 19.32 15.14
CA PRO A 4 -11.97 18.21 15.10
C PRO A 4 -11.32 18.22 13.71
N ALA A 5 -9.98 18.11 13.67
CA ALA A 5 -9.26 18.12 12.41
C ALA A 5 -9.84 17.02 11.50
N THR A 6 -10.24 17.39 10.29
CA THR A 6 -10.79 16.45 9.31
C THR A 6 -9.85 15.26 9.15
N VAL A 7 -10.37 14.04 9.19
CA VAL A 7 -9.56 12.82 9.00
C VAL A 7 -8.93 12.87 7.60
N ARG A 8 -7.63 12.64 7.51
CA ARG A 8 -6.91 12.57 6.24
C ARG A 8 -5.97 11.39 6.28
N VAL A 9 -6.11 10.51 5.30
CA VAL A 9 -5.34 9.28 5.19
C VAL A 9 -4.86 9.10 3.76
N ARG A 10 -3.91 8.20 3.55
CA ARG A 10 -3.33 7.99 2.22
C ARG A 10 -3.07 6.53 1.91
N TYR A 11 -3.30 6.16 0.66
CA TYR A 11 -2.66 5.02 0.03
C TYR A 11 -1.40 5.48 -0.71
N ALA A 12 -0.25 4.94 -0.33
CA ALA A 12 1.05 5.38 -0.83
C ALA A 12 1.83 4.23 -1.50
N PRO A 13 1.45 3.78 -2.71
CA PRO A 13 2.13 2.70 -3.40
C PRO A 13 3.40 3.16 -4.11
N SER A 14 4.43 2.31 -4.09
CA SER A 14 5.56 2.44 -5.02
C SER A 14 5.24 1.76 -6.35
N PRO A 15 5.55 2.38 -7.50
CA PRO A 15 5.23 1.85 -8.84
C PRO A 15 6.20 0.73 -9.27
N THR A 16 6.27 -0.33 -8.47
CA THR A 16 7.19 -1.48 -8.65
C THR A 16 6.48 -2.73 -9.18
N GLY A 17 5.27 -2.53 -9.71
CA GLY A 17 4.42 -3.57 -10.28
C GLY A 17 2.94 -3.35 -9.94
N TYR A 18 2.13 -4.35 -10.25
CA TYR A 18 0.67 -4.29 -10.13
C TYR A 18 0.16 -4.34 -8.69
N LEU A 19 -1.07 -3.85 -8.50
CA LEU A 19 -1.79 -3.88 -7.23
C LEU A 19 -2.03 -5.33 -6.79
N HIS A 20 -1.43 -5.71 -5.66
CA HIS A 20 -1.66 -7.01 -5.04
C HIS A 20 -2.72 -6.94 -3.93
N LEU A 21 -3.27 -8.07 -3.50
CA LEU A 21 -4.32 -8.14 -2.46
C LEU A 21 -3.97 -7.40 -1.16
N GLY A 22 -2.74 -7.53 -0.66
CA GLY A 22 -2.29 -6.77 0.52
C GLY A 22 -2.29 -5.24 0.31
N GLY A 23 -1.98 -4.79 -0.91
CA GLY A 23 -2.05 -3.39 -1.32
C GLY A 23 -3.49 -2.92 -1.39
N LEU A 24 -4.37 -3.71 -2.04
CA LEU A 24 -5.81 -3.44 -2.10
C LEU A 24 -6.42 -3.37 -0.70
N ARG A 25 -6.04 -4.27 0.21
CA ARG A 25 -6.48 -4.26 1.61
C ARG A 25 -6.09 -2.97 2.33
N THR A 26 -4.85 -2.53 2.14
CA THR A 26 -4.38 -1.27 2.73
C THR A 26 -5.16 -0.08 2.16
N ALA A 27 -5.34 -0.01 0.83
CA ALA A 27 -6.12 1.04 0.18
C ALA A 27 -7.57 1.05 0.68
N LEU A 28 -8.21 -0.12 0.75
CA LEU A 28 -9.59 -0.31 1.18
C LEU A 28 -9.80 0.17 2.63
N PHE A 29 -8.93 -0.21 3.57
CA PHE A 29 -9.08 0.25 4.96
C PHE A 29 -8.85 1.76 5.11
N ASN A 30 -7.90 2.34 4.38
CA ASN A 30 -7.75 3.80 4.36
C ASN A 30 -9.01 4.46 3.79
N TYR A 31 -9.53 3.97 2.66
CA TYR A 31 -10.74 4.49 2.03
C TYR A 31 -11.95 4.41 2.98
N LEU A 32 -12.24 3.22 3.53
CA LEU A 32 -13.34 3.01 4.45
C LEU A 32 -13.21 3.89 5.71
N PHE A 33 -12.01 4.04 6.25
CA PHE A 33 -11.76 4.90 7.42
C PHE A 33 -12.04 6.37 7.10
N ALA A 34 -11.55 6.87 5.97
CA ALA A 34 -11.82 8.24 5.52
C ALA A 34 -13.33 8.47 5.37
N LYS A 35 -14.02 7.63 4.57
CA LYS A 35 -15.44 7.81 4.25
C LYS A 35 -16.33 7.69 5.49
N SER A 36 -16.04 6.73 6.38
CA SER A 36 -16.79 6.57 7.64
C SER A 36 -16.69 7.77 8.58
N HIS A 37 -15.63 8.58 8.46
CA HIS A 37 -15.39 9.77 9.29
C HIS A 37 -15.64 11.08 8.53
N GLY A 38 -16.14 11.03 7.28
CA GLY A 38 -16.29 12.22 6.43
C GLY A 38 -14.97 12.93 6.15
N GLY A 39 -13.88 12.17 6.08
CA GLY A 39 -12.53 12.63 5.78
C GLY A 39 -12.08 12.34 4.35
N ASP A 40 -10.82 12.68 4.07
CA ASP A 40 -10.24 12.58 2.73
C ASP A 40 -9.33 11.35 2.59
N PHE A 41 -9.51 10.62 1.49
CA PHE A 41 -8.66 9.51 1.07
C PHE A 41 -7.74 9.95 -0.08
N LEU A 42 -6.45 10.02 0.21
CA LEU A 42 -5.44 10.46 -0.75
C LEU A 42 -4.72 9.29 -1.42
N MET A 43 -4.28 9.49 -2.65
CA MET A 43 -3.33 8.62 -3.33
C MET A 43 -2.02 9.35 -3.61
N ARG A 44 -0.88 8.79 -3.19
CA ARG A 44 0.45 9.37 -3.42
C ARG A 44 1.40 8.33 -4.01
N ILE A 45 2.04 8.63 -5.13
CA ILE A 45 2.96 7.73 -5.81
C ILE A 45 4.37 7.88 -5.24
N GLU A 46 4.89 6.82 -4.64
CA GLU A 46 6.22 6.80 -4.02
C GLU A 46 7.27 6.20 -4.98
N ASP A 47 7.65 6.97 -6.01
CA ASP A 47 8.55 6.56 -7.09
C ASP A 47 10.00 7.00 -6.89
N THR A 48 10.44 7.23 -5.66
CA THR A 48 11.80 7.71 -5.34
C THR A 48 12.91 6.71 -5.69
N ASP A 49 12.57 5.43 -5.86
CA ASP A 49 13.45 4.40 -6.36
C ASP A 49 13.21 4.15 -7.86
N GLN A 50 13.88 4.95 -8.68
CA GLN A 50 13.77 4.91 -10.14
C GLN A 50 14.21 3.56 -10.73
N THR A 51 15.07 2.79 -10.05
CA THR A 51 15.58 1.51 -10.59
C THR A 51 14.55 0.40 -10.58
N ARG A 52 13.53 0.51 -9.71
CA ARG A 52 12.45 -0.48 -9.57
C ARG A 52 11.15 -0.01 -10.21
N LYS A 53 11.14 1.16 -10.84
CA LYS A 53 9.95 1.73 -11.48
C LYS A 53 9.54 0.87 -12.68
N VAL A 54 8.29 0.47 -12.71
CA VAL A 54 7.68 -0.28 -13.81
C VAL A 54 6.75 0.67 -14.56
N GLU A 55 7.01 0.89 -15.84
CA GLU A 55 6.18 1.72 -16.71
C GLU A 55 4.74 1.18 -16.79
N GLY A 56 3.76 2.07 -16.86
CA GLY A 56 2.34 1.70 -16.85
C GLY A 56 1.78 1.18 -15.52
N SER A 57 2.63 0.89 -14.52
CA SER A 57 2.16 0.32 -13.23
C SER A 57 1.27 1.28 -12.43
N VAL A 58 1.50 2.59 -12.52
CA VAL A 58 0.65 3.61 -11.86
C VAL A 58 -0.75 3.62 -12.47
N GLU A 59 -0.85 3.60 -13.79
CA GLU A 59 -2.13 3.58 -14.51
C GLU A 59 -2.90 2.29 -14.22
N ALA A 60 -2.22 1.15 -14.29
CA ALA A 60 -2.79 -0.17 -14.00
C ALA A 60 -3.30 -0.26 -12.54
N LEU A 61 -2.53 0.26 -11.58
CA LEU A 61 -2.92 0.33 -10.18
C LEU A 61 -4.14 1.22 -9.98
N THR A 62 -4.17 2.41 -10.61
CA THR A 62 -5.29 3.35 -10.51
C THR A 62 -6.57 2.74 -11.09
N LYS A 63 -6.48 2.12 -12.27
CA LYS A 63 -7.60 1.39 -12.90
C LYS A 63 -8.12 0.25 -12.02
N SER A 64 -7.21 -0.49 -11.37
CA SER A 64 -7.59 -1.56 -10.45
C SER A 64 -8.35 -1.05 -9.22
N LEU A 65 -7.92 0.08 -8.63
CA LEU A 65 -8.62 0.71 -7.52
C LEU A 65 -10.01 1.21 -7.92
N GLN A 66 -10.11 1.90 -9.07
CA GLN A 66 -11.38 2.36 -9.62
C GLN A 66 -12.34 1.20 -9.92
N TRP A 67 -11.84 0.10 -10.47
CA TRP A 67 -12.64 -1.12 -10.69
C TRP A 67 -13.20 -1.67 -9.36
N CYS A 68 -12.43 -1.58 -8.27
CA CYS A 68 -12.88 -1.91 -6.92
C CYS A 68 -13.80 -0.86 -6.26
N GLY A 69 -14.16 0.23 -6.95
CA GLY A 69 -14.97 1.31 -6.40
C GLY A 69 -14.23 2.18 -5.37
N ILE A 70 -12.90 2.15 -5.36
CA ILE A 70 -12.05 2.97 -4.50
C ILE A 70 -11.56 4.16 -5.31
N HIS A 71 -12.03 5.34 -4.94
CA HIS A 71 -11.69 6.60 -5.62
C HIS A 71 -10.94 7.53 -4.66
N GLU A 72 -9.82 8.08 -5.12
CA GLU A 72 -9.06 9.11 -4.40
C GLU A 72 -9.82 10.45 -4.41
N ASP A 73 -9.86 11.13 -3.26
CA ASP A 73 -10.34 12.52 -3.15
C ASP A 73 -9.27 13.50 -3.61
N GLU A 74 -8.00 13.16 -3.36
CA GLU A 74 -6.84 13.84 -3.92
C GLU A 74 -5.79 12.82 -4.37
N GLY A 75 -5.11 13.09 -5.47
CA GLY A 75 -4.11 12.16 -5.98
C GLY A 75 -3.57 12.54 -7.35
N PRO A 76 -2.77 11.65 -7.98
CA PRO A 76 -2.20 11.92 -9.29
C PRO A 76 -3.27 12.11 -10.37
N THR A 77 -4.45 11.49 -10.23
CA THR A 77 -5.55 11.60 -11.20
C THR A 77 -6.55 12.68 -10.79
N ALA A 78 -6.92 12.72 -9.51
CA ALA A 78 -7.92 13.67 -9.00
C ALA A 78 -7.38 15.10 -8.82
N GLY A 79 -6.06 15.29 -8.77
CA GLY A 79 -5.45 16.56 -8.37
C GLY A 79 -5.62 16.80 -6.87
N GLY A 80 -5.66 18.06 -6.45
CA GLY A 80 -5.84 18.45 -5.06
C GLY A 80 -4.90 19.57 -4.63
N ASN A 81 -5.09 20.04 -3.39
CA ASN A 81 -4.45 21.26 -2.89
C ASN A 81 -2.98 21.07 -2.47
N PHE A 82 -2.52 19.82 -2.32
CA PHE A 82 -1.19 19.49 -1.81
C PHE A 82 -0.29 18.83 -2.86
N GLY A 83 -0.69 18.92 -4.12
CA GLY A 83 0.07 18.41 -5.25
C GLY A 83 1.47 19.04 -5.37
N PRO A 84 2.36 18.44 -6.17
CA PRO A 84 2.17 17.19 -6.91
C PRO A 84 2.03 15.97 -5.98
N TYR A 85 1.32 14.94 -6.42
CA TYR A 85 1.11 13.68 -5.65
C TYR A 85 2.07 12.56 -6.09
N VAL A 86 3.14 12.93 -6.81
CA VAL A 86 4.21 12.03 -7.25
C VAL A 86 5.52 12.51 -6.64
N GLN A 87 6.23 11.63 -5.92
CA GLN A 87 7.39 12.04 -5.14
C GLN A 87 8.57 12.49 -6.00
N SER A 88 8.80 11.91 -7.18
CA SER A 88 9.85 12.37 -8.09
C SER A 88 9.67 13.81 -8.59
N GLU A 89 8.47 14.39 -8.47
CA GLU A 89 8.18 15.79 -8.83
C GLU A 89 8.41 16.76 -7.65
N ARG A 90 8.74 16.24 -6.47
CA ARG A 90 8.84 17.00 -5.21
C ARG A 90 10.27 17.08 -4.66
N LEU A 91 11.28 16.79 -5.48
CA LEU A 91 12.69 16.69 -5.03
C LEU A 91 13.19 17.94 -4.29
N HIS A 92 12.80 19.13 -4.75
CA HIS A 92 13.18 20.39 -4.12
C HIS A 92 12.65 20.52 -2.68
N VAL A 93 11.44 20.01 -2.42
CA VAL A 93 10.82 19.99 -1.09
C VAL A 93 11.67 19.15 -0.14
N TYR A 94 12.00 17.92 -0.53
CA TYR A 94 12.79 17.03 0.33
C TYR A 94 14.20 17.54 0.58
N LYS A 95 14.82 18.15 -0.45
CA LYS A 95 16.13 18.78 -0.29
C LYS A 95 16.08 19.88 0.77
N SER A 96 15.07 20.76 0.71
CA SER A 96 14.90 21.82 1.71
C SER A 96 14.78 21.27 3.14
N TYR A 97 13.99 20.22 3.35
CA TYR A 97 13.86 19.61 4.69
C TYR A 97 15.11 18.85 5.14
N ALA A 98 15.83 18.23 4.21
CA ALA A 98 17.10 17.59 4.53
C ALA A 98 18.17 18.62 4.95
N ASP A 99 18.20 19.78 4.30
CA ASP A 99 19.08 20.88 4.69
C ASP A 99 18.68 21.45 6.06
N THR A 100 17.37 21.63 6.33
CA THR A 100 16.87 22.00 7.67
C THR A 100 17.35 21.03 8.75
N LEU A 101 17.27 19.72 8.51
CA LEU A 101 17.76 18.72 9.46
C LEU A 101 19.25 18.91 9.75
N VAL A 102 20.06 19.16 8.73
CA VAL A 102 21.50 19.39 8.88
C VAL A 102 21.76 20.66 9.70
N GLU A 103 21.04 21.75 9.44
CA GLU A 103 21.21 23.01 10.19
C GLU A 103 20.79 22.88 11.66
N VAL A 104 19.66 22.23 11.94
CA VAL A 104 19.24 21.95 13.33
C VAL A 104 20.28 21.07 14.04
N SER A 105 20.97 20.21 13.30
CA SER A 105 22.01 19.34 13.87
C SER A 105 23.30 20.04 14.25
N LYS A 106 23.58 21.20 13.67
CA LYS A 106 24.73 22.04 14.06
C LYS A 106 24.49 22.76 15.38
N THR A 107 23.22 23.03 15.71
CA THR A 107 22.84 23.90 16.83
C THR A 107 22.37 23.13 18.06
N SER A 108 21.96 21.86 17.91
CA SER A 108 21.52 21.05 19.03
C SER A 108 22.16 19.66 19.02
N HIS A 109 22.73 19.27 20.17
CA HIS A 109 23.25 17.92 20.36
C HIS A 109 22.14 16.86 20.49
N GLU A 110 20.89 17.27 20.73
CA GLU A 110 19.74 16.35 20.81
C GLU A 110 19.16 16.00 19.43
N TYR A 111 19.36 16.86 18.44
CA TYR A 111 18.87 16.70 17.07
C TYR A 111 20.07 16.38 16.20
N GLN A 112 20.19 15.15 15.71
CA GLN A 112 21.38 14.79 14.97
C GLN A 112 21.02 14.12 13.64
N SER A 113 21.40 14.78 12.57
CA SER A 113 21.49 14.29 11.21
C SER A 113 22.88 14.66 10.71
N ILE A 114 23.47 13.77 9.92
CA ILE A 114 24.88 13.87 9.56
C ILE A 114 24.97 13.89 8.05
N ARG A 115 25.69 14.88 7.51
CA ARG A 115 26.23 14.76 6.15
C ARG A 115 27.31 13.69 6.18
N SER A 116 26.96 12.52 5.68
CA SER A 116 27.85 11.36 5.59
C SER A 116 28.48 11.32 4.21
N CYS A 117 29.80 11.27 4.16
CA CYS A 117 30.52 10.93 2.95
C CYS A 117 30.12 9.52 2.49
N ARG A 118 29.99 9.30 1.18
CA ARG A 118 29.67 7.98 0.62
C ARG A 118 30.97 7.24 0.28
N TRP A 119 31.39 6.30 1.13
CA TRP A 119 32.56 5.45 0.87
C TRP A 119 32.11 4.04 0.50
N MET A 120 31.91 3.78 -0.80
CA MET A 120 31.35 2.50 -1.25
C MET A 120 32.22 1.30 -0.83
N ASP A 121 33.55 1.43 -0.89
CA ASP A 121 34.45 0.32 -0.56
C ASP A 121 34.46 0.01 0.94
N ARG A 122 34.36 1.03 1.82
CA ARG A 122 34.19 0.83 3.27
C ARG A 122 32.84 0.18 3.60
N LEU A 123 31.77 0.60 2.92
CA LEU A 123 30.45 0.00 3.12
C LEU A 123 30.41 -1.46 2.65
N LYS A 124 31.15 -1.82 1.58
CA LYS A 124 31.33 -3.22 1.16
C LYS A 124 32.11 -4.01 2.22
N SER A 125 33.25 -3.50 2.68
CA SER A 125 34.07 -4.21 3.67
C SER A 125 33.33 -4.45 5.00
N LEU A 126 32.50 -3.49 5.44
CA LEU A 126 31.65 -3.66 6.62
C LEU A 126 30.62 -4.77 6.44
N ARG A 127 29.97 -4.85 5.27
CA ARG A 127 29.02 -5.93 4.95
C ARG A 127 29.69 -7.29 4.92
N ASP A 128 30.86 -7.38 4.27
CA ASP A 128 31.60 -8.63 4.18
C ASP A 128 32.09 -9.10 5.55
N SER A 129 32.51 -8.15 6.41
CA SER A 129 32.89 -8.46 7.79
C SER A 129 31.71 -8.93 8.63
N ALA A 130 30.57 -8.24 8.54
CA ALA A 130 29.35 -8.58 9.28
C ALA A 130 28.78 -9.94 8.85
N ALA A 131 28.81 -10.24 7.54
CA ALA A 131 28.40 -11.53 7.00
C ALA A 131 29.27 -12.69 7.54
N ARG A 132 30.59 -12.44 7.72
CA ARG A 132 31.50 -13.42 8.34
C ARG A 132 31.26 -13.62 9.83
N SER A 133 30.85 -12.58 10.55
CA SER A 133 30.61 -12.63 12.00
C SER A 133 29.17 -12.97 12.39
N GLY A 134 28.26 -13.13 11.42
CA GLY A 134 26.84 -13.40 11.69
C GLY A 134 26.09 -12.23 12.35
N SER A 135 26.68 -11.02 12.36
CA SER A 135 26.08 -9.83 12.96
C SER A 135 25.36 -8.98 11.91
N GLY A 136 24.36 -8.21 12.35
CA GLY A 136 23.71 -7.23 11.47
C GLY A 136 24.68 -6.13 11.04
N THR A 137 24.61 -5.70 9.79
CA THR A 137 25.40 -4.56 9.32
C THR A 137 24.73 -3.26 9.74
N MET A 138 25.41 -2.47 10.58
CA MET A 138 25.04 -1.08 10.89
C MET A 138 26.08 -0.13 10.31
N TYR A 139 25.66 1.10 10.03
CA TYR A 139 26.59 2.16 9.68
C TYR A 139 27.49 2.47 10.88
N ASP A 140 28.79 2.48 10.64
CA ASP A 140 29.83 2.62 11.66
C ASP A 140 30.07 4.07 12.10
N ARG A 141 29.23 5.00 11.64
CA ARG A 141 29.30 6.42 11.97
C ARG A 141 30.66 7.06 11.65
N ALA A 142 31.39 6.52 10.68
CA ALA A 142 32.74 6.99 10.35
C ALA A 142 32.82 8.50 10.03
N CYS A 143 31.73 9.09 9.52
CA CYS A 143 31.68 10.52 9.20
C CYS A 143 31.30 11.43 10.38
N LEU A 144 31.03 10.89 11.59
CA LEU A 144 30.77 11.71 12.78
C LEU A 144 32.00 12.43 13.31
N GLY A 145 33.18 11.86 13.09
CA GLY A 145 34.44 12.43 13.59
C GLY A 145 35.05 13.49 12.67
N LEU A 146 34.38 13.85 11.56
CA LEU A 146 34.87 14.88 10.66
C LEU A 146 34.54 16.27 11.20
N ASP A 147 35.51 17.17 11.19
CA ASP A 147 35.25 18.58 11.48
C ASP A 147 34.57 19.28 10.29
N GLN A 148 34.01 20.47 10.53
CA GLN A 148 33.29 21.21 9.50
C GLN A 148 34.19 21.59 8.31
N GLY A 149 35.48 21.88 8.52
CA GLY A 149 36.42 22.20 7.46
C GLY A 149 36.70 21.02 6.53
N GLN A 150 36.86 19.82 7.09
CA GLN A 150 37.01 18.57 6.35
C GLN A 150 35.76 18.22 5.56
N ILE A 151 34.57 18.54 6.08
CA ILE A 151 33.30 18.37 5.36
C ILE A 151 33.24 19.36 4.19
N ASP A 152 33.53 20.63 4.44
CA ASP A 152 33.45 21.70 3.44
C ASP A 152 34.46 21.49 2.30
N GLU A 153 35.68 21.04 2.59
CA GLU A 153 36.69 20.70 1.59
C GLU A 153 36.20 19.57 0.66
N LYS A 154 35.60 18.52 1.23
CA LYS A 154 35.05 17.39 0.45
C LYS A 154 33.86 17.82 -0.40
N LEU A 155 32.99 18.69 0.14
CA LEU A 155 31.87 19.26 -0.60
C LEU A 155 32.36 20.15 -1.74
N ALA A 156 33.38 20.98 -1.52
CA ALA A 156 33.99 21.83 -2.54
C ALA A 156 34.65 21.02 -3.67
N ARG A 157 35.19 19.83 -3.35
CA ARG A 157 35.72 18.88 -4.34
C ARG A 157 34.64 18.16 -5.15
N GLY A 158 33.37 18.22 -4.71
CA GLY A 158 32.26 17.55 -5.37
C GLY A 158 32.15 16.05 -5.04
N ASP A 159 32.71 15.61 -3.90
CA ASP A 159 32.63 14.21 -3.50
C ASP A 159 31.16 13.75 -3.31
N PRO A 160 30.79 12.55 -3.82
CA PRO A 160 29.47 11.99 -3.56
C PRO A 160 29.21 11.84 -2.05
N HIS A 161 28.09 12.37 -1.58
CA HIS A 161 27.70 12.31 -0.18
C HIS A 161 26.22 11.95 -0.02
N THR A 162 25.83 11.67 1.21
CA THR A 162 24.46 11.33 1.60
C THR A 162 24.12 12.07 2.89
N ILE A 163 22.84 12.31 3.14
CA ILE A 163 22.37 12.79 4.44
C ILE A 163 21.81 11.58 5.18
N ARG A 164 22.23 11.37 6.42
CA ARG A 164 21.79 10.25 7.28
C ARG A 164 21.10 10.77 8.53
N LEU A 165 20.11 10.02 8.99
CA LEU A 165 19.53 10.16 10.33
C LEU A 165 20.56 9.63 11.33
N LYS A 166 20.91 10.40 12.35
CA LYS A 166 21.64 9.85 13.49
C LYS A 166 20.64 9.46 14.55
N VAL A 167 20.58 8.18 14.85
CA VAL A 167 19.69 7.67 15.89
C VAL A 167 20.33 7.96 17.26
N PRO A 168 19.66 8.70 18.14
CA PRO A 168 20.20 8.97 19.47
C PRO A 168 20.15 7.70 20.33
N GLU A 169 20.86 7.68 21.45
CA GLU A 169 20.69 6.60 22.43
C GLU A 169 19.29 6.62 23.07
N GLY A 170 18.89 5.51 23.68
CA GLY A 170 17.61 5.40 24.39
C GLY A 170 16.57 4.59 23.61
N LYS A 171 15.30 4.99 23.75
CA LYS A 171 14.15 4.24 23.23
C LYS A 171 13.06 5.16 22.70
N THR A 172 12.30 4.66 21.74
CA THR A 172 11.07 5.29 21.26
C THR A 172 9.88 4.39 21.52
N THR A 173 8.77 4.97 21.96
CA THR A 173 7.51 4.24 22.20
C THR A 173 6.44 4.77 21.28
N LEU A 174 5.72 3.88 20.63
CA LEU A 174 4.54 4.17 19.83
C LEU A 174 3.31 3.55 20.48
N LYS A 175 2.23 4.32 20.59
CA LYS A 175 0.89 3.74 20.79
C LYS A 175 0.27 3.52 19.41
N ASP A 176 0.43 2.31 18.89
CA ASP A 176 -0.18 1.90 17.62
C ASP A 176 -1.64 1.52 17.86
N LEU A 177 -2.53 1.95 16.98
CA LEU A 177 -3.96 1.73 17.13
C LEU A 177 -4.36 0.26 16.93
N VAL A 178 -3.56 -0.54 16.22
CA VAL A 178 -3.75 -2.00 16.05
C VAL A 178 -2.91 -2.76 17.09
N ARG A 179 -1.62 -2.44 17.18
CA ARG A 179 -0.62 -3.21 17.95
C ARG A 179 -0.55 -2.82 19.44
N GLY A 180 -1.16 -1.71 19.84
CA GLY A 180 -1.03 -1.17 21.19
C GLY A 180 0.34 -0.51 21.40
N TYR A 181 0.84 -0.54 22.64
CA TYR A 181 2.13 0.05 22.96
C TYR A 181 3.28 -0.83 22.45
N VAL A 182 4.10 -0.27 21.57
CA VAL A 182 5.33 -0.89 21.03
C VAL A 182 6.51 -0.01 21.40
N GLN A 183 7.56 -0.60 21.98
CA GLN A 183 8.79 0.09 22.34
C GLN A 183 9.94 -0.43 21.49
N PHE A 184 10.77 0.49 20.99
CA PHE A 184 11.93 0.22 20.15
C PHE A 184 13.18 0.71 20.87
N ASP A 185 14.15 -0.19 21.03
CA ASP A 185 15.48 0.16 21.51
C ASP A 185 16.30 0.76 20.35
N HIS A 186 16.92 1.92 20.56
CA HIS A 186 17.69 2.58 19.52
C HIS A 186 18.98 1.85 19.15
N SER A 187 19.48 0.95 20.02
CA SER A 187 20.68 0.14 19.75
C SER A 187 20.54 -0.80 18.54
N VAL A 188 19.30 -1.10 18.13
CA VAL A 188 19.01 -1.95 16.96
C VAL A 188 18.50 -1.17 15.75
N VAL A 189 18.48 0.17 15.81
CA VAL A 189 17.99 1.04 14.74
C VAL A 189 19.19 1.71 14.05
N ASP A 190 19.37 1.38 12.77
CA ASP A 190 20.48 1.92 11.96
C ASP A 190 20.32 3.40 11.59
N ASP A 191 21.47 4.09 11.45
CA ASP A 191 21.61 5.48 10.98
C ASP A 191 21.31 5.58 9.47
N GLN A 192 20.02 5.53 9.18
CA GLN A 192 19.46 5.38 7.84
C GLN A 192 19.77 6.57 6.94
N VAL A 193 20.08 6.30 5.67
CA VAL A 193 20.16 7.34 4.62
C VAL A 193 18.79 7.99 4.43
N LEU A 194 18.75 9.32 4.47
CA LEU A 194 17.58 10.18 4.22
C LEU A 194 17.61 10.78 2.81
N MET A 195 18.78 11.26 2.37
CA MET A 195 19.02 11.72 1.00
C MET A 195 20.17 10.97 0.37
N LYS A 196 19.96 10.47 -0.85
CA LYS A 196 20.96 9.81 -1.67
C LYS A 196 21.86 10.85 -2.37
N SER A 197 22.98 10.38 -2.93
CA SER A 197 23.94 11.22 -3.67
C SER A 197 23.41 11.68 -5.03
N ASP A 198 22.39 10.99 -5.57
CA ASP A 198 21.71 11.34 -6.82
C ASP A 198 20.65 12.44 -6.63
N GLY A 199 20.52 13.00 -5.42
CA GLY A 199 19.55 14.04 -5.09
C GLY A 199 18.15 13.52 -4.76
N PHE A 200 17.89 12.21 -4.86
CA PHE A 200 16.60 11.64 -4.46
C PHE A 200 16.55 11.34 -2.95
N PRO A 201 15.41 11.56 -2.29
CA PRO A 201 15.22 11.10 -0.93
C PRO A 201 15.12 9.57 -0.88
N THR A 202 15.30 9.00 0.30
CA THR A 202 14.80 7.66 0.60
C THR A 202 13.33 7.72 1.03
N TYR A 203 12.68 6.56 1.04
CA TYR A 203 11.32 6.40 1.53
C TYR A 203 11.09 7.12 2.87
N HIS A 204 12.02 7.00 3.83
CA HIS A 204 11.82 7.53 5.18
C HIS A 204 11.67 9.05 5.24
N LEU A 205 12.49 9.79 4.49
CA LEU A 205 12.40 11.26 4.47
C LEU A 205 11.16 11.70 3.70
N ALA A 206 10.95 11.15 2.49
CA ALA A 206 9.85 11.53 1.63
C ALA A 206 8.49 11.22 2.28
N HIS A 207 8.37 10.05 2.93
CA HIS A 207 7.17 9.61 3.66
C HIS A 207 6.78 10.59 4.77
N VAL A 208 7.72 10.97 5.65
CA VAL A 208 7.43 11.87 6.78
C VAL A 208 7.13 13.29 6.32
N VAL A 209 7.91 13.81 5.36
CA VAL A 209 7.71 15.17 4.83
C VAL A 209 6.35 15.29 4.13
N ASP A 210 6.00 14.34 3.27
CA ASP A 210 4.72 14.41 2.55
C ASP A 210 3.53 14.15 3.46
N ASP A 211 3.63 13.24 4.43
CA ASP A 211 2.53 13.02 5.38
C ASP A 211 2.26 14.30 6.20
N HIS A 212 3.30 15.04 6.60
CA HIS A 212 3.13 16.34 7.26
C HIS A 212 2.51 17.39 6.32
N LEU A 213 3.09 17.57 5.13
CA LEU A 213 2.65 18.60 4.18
C LEU A 213 1.24 18.36 3.64
N MET A 214 0.84 17.10 3.47
CA MET A 214 -0.51 16.73 3.02
C MET A 214 -1.53 16.65 4.17
N GLY A 215 -1.11 16.98 5.39
CA GLY A 215 -1.98 17.01 6.57
C GLY A 215 -2.52 15.65 6.99
N ILE A 216 -1.76 14.57 6.75
CA ILE A 216 -2.17 13.21 7.10
C ILE A 216 -2.33 13.10 8.62
N THR A 217 -3.49 12.62 9.06
CA THR A 217 -3.81 12.45 10.48
C THR A 217 -3.63 11.02 10.95
N HIS A 218 -3.85 10.03 10.06
CA HIS A 218 -3.67 8.62 10.37
C HIS A 218 -2.86 7.91 9.27
N VAL A 219 -1.82 7.21 9.68
CA VAL A 219 -0.97 6.37 8.83
C VAL A 219 -1.38 4.91 9.02
N ILE A 220 -2.23 4.43 8.12
CA ILE A 220 -2.68 3.03 8.08
C ILE A 220 -1.89 2.29 6.99
N ARG A 221 -1.06 1.33 7.39
CA ARG A 221 -0.16 0.59 6.48
C ARG A 221 0.15 -0.82 6.99
N GLY A 222 0.77 -1.66 6.17
CA GLY A 222 1.19 -3.00 6.58
C GLY A 222 2.29 -3.03 7.65
N GLU A 223 2.30 -4.07 8.49
CA GLU A 223 3.25 -4.25 9.60
C GLU A 223 4.72 -4.42 9.18
N GLU A 224 5.00 -4.67 7.90
CA GLU A 224 6.39 -4.70 7.41
C GLU A 224 7.11 -3.38 7.65
N TRP A 225 6.37 -2.28 7.81
CA TRP A 225 6.90 -0.96 8.10
C TRP A 225 7.04 -0.65 9.59
N LEU A 226 6.60 -1.55 10.48
CA LEU A 226 6.61 -1.32 11.92
C LEU A 226 8.04 -1.06 12.43
N SER A 227 9.02 -1.84 11.97
CA SER A 227 10.45 -1.70 12.31
C SER A 227 11.07 -0.38 11.82
N SER A 228 10.46 0.28 10.83
CA SER A 228 10.89 1.59 10.34
C SER A 228 10.27 2.76 11.11
N THR A 229 9.20 2.50 11.89
CA THR A 229 8.50 3.54 12.63
C THR A 229 9.35 4.32 13.62
N PRO A 230 10.29 3.74 14.42
CA PRO A 230 11.15 4.56 15.29
C PRO A 230 11.92 5.63 14.51
N LYS A 231 12.39 5.34 13.29
CA LYS A 231 13.04 6.32 12.41
C LYS A 231 12.09 7.45 12.04
N HIS A 232 10.83 7.15 11.74
CA HIS A 232 9.84 8.17 11.41
C HIS A 232 9.49 9.01 12.62
N LEU A 233 9.31 8.42 13.81
CA LEU A 233 9.04 9.16 15.05
C LEU A 233 10.15 10.17 15.35
N LEU A 234 11.41 9.75 15.19
CA LEU A 234 12.57 10.64 15.32
C LEU A 234 12.54 11.77 14.28
N LEU A 235 12.23 11.47 13.02
CA LEU A 235 12.12 12.51 11.98
C LEU A 235 10.99 13.51 12.26
N TYR A 236 9.81 13.05 12.69
CA TYR A 236 8.71 13.94 13.12
C TYR A 236 9.17 14.85 14.27
N LYS A 237 9.82 14.28 15.28
CA LYS A 237 10.38 15.04 16.41
C LYS A 237 11.41 16.06 15.92
N PHE A 238 12.34 15.66 15.05
CA PHE A 238 13.46 16.48 14.60
C PHE A 238 13.04 17.63 13.71
N LEU A 239 11.98 17.43 12.92
CA LEU A 239 11.39 18.48 12.08
C LEU A 239 10.38 19.35 12.83
N GLY A 240 10.09 19.05 14.12
CA GLY A 240 9.07 19.76 14.88
C GLY A 240 7.64 19.53 14.35
N PHE A 241 7.42 18.43 13.64
CA PHE A 241 6.14 18.11 13.03
C PHE A 241 5.18 17.48 14.03
N ARG A 242 3.88 17.74 13.85
CA ARG A 242 2.83 17.01 14.56
C ARG A 242 2.82 15.56 14.12
N LEU A 243 2.84 14.65 15.09
CA LEU A 243 2.81 13.22 14.85
C LEU A 243 1.38 12.76 14.46
N PRO A 244 1.20 12.02 13.34
CA PRO A 244 -0.06 11.35 13.05
C PRO A 244 -0.24 10.11 13.92
N GLU A 245 -1.46 9.59 13.98
CA GLU A 245 -1.71 8.29 14.60
C GLU A 245 -1.28 7.16 13.65
N PHE A 246 -0.79 6.05 14.18
CA PHE A 246 -0.32 4.92 13.37
C PHE A 246 -1.17 3.68 13.60
N ALA A 247 -1.40 2.92 12.53
CA ALA A 247 -2.07 1.63 12.56
C ALA A 247 -1.35 0.65 11.62
N HIS A 248 -0.72 -0.39 12.19
CA HIS A 248 0.02 -1.40 11.43
C HIS A 248 -0.79 -2.69 11.23
N LEU A 249 -1.31 -2.85 10.03
CA LEU A 249 -2.13 -3.99 9.59
C LEU A 249 -1.30 -5.28 9.53
N GLY A 250 -1.83 -6.39 10.06
CA GLY A 250 -1.20 -7.72 9.95
C GLY A 250 -0.92 -8.14 8.52
N LEU A 251 0.14 -8.92 8.27
CA LEU A 251 0.46 -9.43 6.95
C LEU A 251 -0.62 -10.41 6.46
N LEU A 252 -0.82 -10.44 5.15
CA LEU A 252 -1.45 -11.59 4.50
C LEU A 252 -0.39 -12.68 4.37
N LEU A 253 -0.71 -13.88 4.83
CA LEU A 253 0.16 -15.04 4.87
C LEU A 253 -0.33 -16.11 3.90
N ASN A 254 0.57 -16.91 3.38
CA ASN A 254 0.25 -18.15 2.68
C ASN A 254 -0.17 -19.25 3.67
N GLU A 255 -0.63 -20.39 3.16
CA GLU A 255 -0.98 -21.56 3.98
C GLU A 255 0.20 -22.07 4.84
N ASP A 256 1.42 -21.94 4.31
CA ASP A 256 2.67 -22.27 5.01
C ASP A 256 3.13 -21.19 6.01
N ARG A 257 2.31 -20.15 6.23
CA ARG A 257 2.57 -18.97 7.07
C ARG A 257 3.70 -18.05 6.58
N SER A 258 4.28 -18.30 5.41
CA SER A 258 5.17 -17.34 4.77
C SER A 258 4.37 -16.12 4.30
N LYS A 259 5.05 -14.97 4.12
CA LYS A 259 4.40 -13.76 3.59
C LYS A 259 3.83 -14.05 2.19
N LEU A 260 2.54 -13.74 2.00
CA LEU A 260 1.89 -13.84 0.69
C LEU A 260 2.68 -13.03 -0.34
N SER A 261 3.20 -13.71 -1.35
CA SER A 261 4.15 -13.14 -2.31
C SER A 261 3.74 -13.42 -3.75
N LYS A 262 4.23 -12.57 -4.68
CA LYS A 262 4.00 -12.67 -6.14
C LYS A 262 4.38 -14.02 -6.75
N ARG A 263 5.13 -14.89 -6.05
CA ARG A 263 5.64 -16.16 -6.58
C ARG A 263 4.67 -17.33 -6.39
N GLN A 264 3.64 -17.19 -5.55
CA GLN A 264 2.71 -18.26 -5.20
C GLN A 264 1.28 -17.85 -5.56
N GLY A 265 0.93 -17.94 -6.85
CA GLY A 265 -0.45 -17.80 -7.35
C GLY A 265 -0.90 -16.39 -7.76
N ASP A 266 -2.19 -16.27 -8.06
CA ASP A 266 -2.87 -15.02 -8.41
C ASP A 266 -3.01 -14.12 -7.19
N VAL A 267 -2.07 -13.19 -7.04
CA VAL A 267 -2.11 -12.17 -5.99
C VAL A 267 -2.39 -10.77 -6.53
N ALA A 268 -2.32 -10.56 -7.85
CA ALA A 268 -2.67 -9.28 -8.45
C ALA A 268 -4.20 -9.17 -8.63
N VAL A 269 -4.75 -7.98 -8.39
CA VAL A 269 -6.19 -7.71 -8.54
C VAL A 269 -6.68 -7.99 -9.96
N GLU A 270 -5.86 -7.66 -10.96
CA GLU A 270 -6.14 -7.90 -12.38
C GLU A 270 -6.32 -9.39 -12.71
N ASP A 271 -5.67 -10.29 -11.98
CA ASP A 271 -5.81 -11.72 -12.22
C ASP A 271 -7.21 -12.20 -11.80
N PHE A 272 -7.73 -11.69 -10.68
CA PHE A 272 -9.12 -11.93 -10.26
C PHE A 272 -10.12 -11.33 -11.27
N GLN A 273 -9.84 -10.13 -11.78
CA GLN A 273 -10.66 -9.51 -12.81
C GLN A 273 -10.68 -10.35 -14.10
N LYS A 274 -9.52 -10.81 -14.59
CA LYS A 274 -9.39 -11.68 -15.79
C LYS A 274 -10.07 -13.04 -15.59
N LYS A 275 -10.08 -13.55 -14.35
CA LYS A 275 -10.81 -14.76 -13.98
C LYS A 275 -12.33 -14.54 -13.92
N GLY A 276 -12.81 -13.31 -13.95
CA GLY A 276 -14.24 -12.98 -13.98
C GLY A 276 -14.87 -12.85 -12.59
N PHE A 277 -14.08 -12.60 -11.55
CA PHE A 277 -14.60 -12.22 -10.25
C PHE A 277 -15.23 -10.82 -10.32
N LEU A 278 -16.31 -10.62 -9.58
CA LEU A 278 -16.95 -9.31 -9.46
C LEU A 278 -16.22 -8.45 -8.44
N ALA A 279 -16.12 -7.14 -8.71
CA ALA A 279 -15.44 -6.21 -7.83
C ALA A 279 -16.05 -6.16 -6.41
N PRO A 280 -17.39 -6.10 -6.22
CA PRO A 280 -17.99 -6.13 -4.88
C PRO A 280 -17.62 -7.39 -4.09
N ALA A 281 -17.54 -8.54 -4.77
CA ALA A 281 -17.16 -9.79 -4.13
C ALA A 281 -15.72 -9.76 -3.63
N LEU A 282 -14.78 -9.30 -4.49
CA LEU A 282 -13.37 -9.18 -4.11
C LEU A 282 -13.17 -8.19 -2.96
N VAL A 283 -13.86 -7.05 -3.00
CA VAL A 283 -13.80 -6.01 -1.95
C VAL A 283 -14.31 -6.54 -0.62
N ASN A 284 -15.49 -7.18 -0.61
CA ASN A 284 -16.05 -7.79 0.60
C ASN A 284 -15.10 -8.83 1.19
N PHE A 285 -14.55 -9.70 0.33
CA PHE A 285 -13.59 -10.70 0.76
C PHE A 285 -12.32 -10.08 1.36
N VAL A 286 -11.73 -9.07 0.71
CA VAL A 286 -10.54 -8.38 1.19
C VAL A 286 -10.81 -7.64 2.50
N ALA A 287 -12.01 -7.06 2.67
CA ALA A 287 -12.42 -6.41 3.91
C ALA A 287 -12.41 -7.38 5.08
N LEU A 288 -12.86 -8.61 4.87
CA LEU A 288 -12.90 -9.67 5.90
C LEU A 288 -11.52 -10.29 6.19
N LEU A 289 -10.50 -10.01 5.37
CA LEU A 289 -9.14 -10.46 5.68
C LEU A 289 -8.62 -9.68 6.89
N GLY A 290 -8.73 -10.29 8.07
CA GLY A 290 -8.28 -9.71 9.34
C GLY A 290 -9.24 -8.67 9.89
N TRP A 291 -10.51 -8.73 9.53
CA TRP A 291 -11.58 -8.06 10.26
C TRP A 291 -12.80 -9.00 10.30
N ASN A 292 -13.42 -9.09 11.47
CA ASN A 292 -14.67 -9.79 11.68
C ASN A 292 -15.60 -8.86 12.49
N PRO A 293 -16.89 -8.70 12.11
CA PRO A 293 -17.86 -7.97 12.91
C PRO A 293 -17.86 -8.43 14.37
N SER A 294 -17.52 -7.53 15.29
CA SER A 294 -17.30 -7.86 16.71
C SER A 294 -18.59 -8.03 17.52
N ASP A 295 -19.77 -7.88 16.90
CA ASP A 295 -21.09 -7.89 17.54
C ASP A 295 -21.77 -9.27 17.55
N GLY A 296 -21.04 -10.34 17.24
CA GLY A 296 -21.60 -11.70 17.15
C GLY A 296 -22.50 -11.90 15.92
N ASN A 297 -22.54 -10.92 15.03
CA ASN A 297 -23.23 -11.01 13.75
C ASN A 297 -22.48 -11.99 12.83
N LYS A 298 -23.21 -12.94 12.24
CA LYS A 298 -22.68 -13.93 11.29
C LYS A 298 -22.74 -13.45 9.84
N GLN A 299 -22.99 -12.16 9.61
CA GLN A 299 -22.99 -11.57 8.28
C GLN A 299 -21.58 -11.62 7.71
N GLU A 300 -21.46 -12.24 6.53
CA GLU A 300 -20.18 -12.35 5.81
C GLU A 300 -20.24 -11.67 4.43
N ILE A 301 -21.38 -11.07 4.07
CA ILE A 301 -21.58 -10.37 2.79
C ILE A 301 -21.96 -8.94 3.11
N PHE A 302 -21.11 -8.01 2.67
CA PHE A 302 -21.29 -6.58 2.82
C PHE A 302 -21.10 -5.90 1.47
N SER A 303 -21.98 -4.95 1.17
CA SER A 303 -21.75 -3.91 0.19
C SER A 303 -20.69 -2.91 0.72
N LEU A 304 -20.13 -2.11 -0.19
CA LEU A 304 -19.15 -1.09 0.18
C LEU A 304 -19.73 -0.05 1.15
N ASP A 305 -21.02 0.29 1.02
CA ASP A 305 -21.71 1.25 1.89
C ASP A 305 -22.00 0.67 3.28
N GLU A 306 -22.35 -0.62 3.35
CA GLU A 306 -22.47 -1.33 4.63
C GLU A 306 -21.12 -1.40 5.34
N LEU A 307 -20.02 -1.70 4.62
CA LEU A 307 -18.68 -1.70 5.18
C LEU A 307 -18.34 -0.33 5.79
N GLN A 308 -18.60 0.78 5.08
CA GLN A 308 -18.39 2.13 5.61
C GLN A 308 -19.16 2.37 6.91
N SER A 309 -20.41 1.91 6.96
CA SER A 309 -21.29 2.07 8.12
C SER A 309 -20.83 1.24 9.33
N VAL A 310 -20.31 0.04 9.09
CA VAL A 310 -19.78 -0.83 10.15
C VAL A 310 -18.45 -0.28 10.68
N VAL A 311 -17.56 0.18 9.79
CA VAL A 311 -16.28 0.80 10.14
C VAL A 311 -16.44 2.00 11.07
N ARG A 312 -17.47 2.83 10.82
CA ARG A 312 -17.80 3.98 11.67
C ARG A 312 -18.10 3.61 13.12
N ARG A 313 -18.77 2.46 13.34
CA ARG A 313 -19.23 2.03 14.67
C ARG A 313 -18.12 1.43 15.52
N ALA A 314 -17.12 0.80 14.89
CA ALA A 314 -16.13 -0.01 15.59
C ALA A 314 -14.73 0.64 15.69
N THR A 315 -14.59 1.93 15.33
CA THR A 315 -13.33 2.71 15.39
C THR A 315 -12.20 2.00 14.61
N CYS A 316 -12.17 2.22 13.29
CA CYS A 316 -11.48 1.39 12.29
C CYS A 316 -10.11 0.76 12.61
N PRO A 317 -9.12 1.42 13.24
CA PRO A 317 -7.84 0.75 13.39
C PRO A 317 -7.86 -0.32 14.49
N THR A 318 -8.83 -0.33 15.41
CA THR A 318 -9.02 -1.46 16.35
C THR A 318 -9.79 -2.63 15.73
N MET A 319 -10.33 -2.47 14.53
CA MET A 319 -11.06 -3.53 13.84
C MET A 319 -10.14 -4.57 13.19
N CYS A 320 -8.90 -4.20 12.89
CA CYS A 320 -7.99 -5.14 12.28
C CYS A 320 -7.39 -6.09 13.33
N GLU A 321 -7.44 -7.39 13.04
CA GLU A 321 -6.75 -8.39 13.85
C GLU A 321 -5.26 -8.07 13.92
N ARG A 322 -4.70 -8.24 15.12
CA ARG A 322 -3.27 -8.04 15.37
C ARG A 322 -2.41 -9.08 14.66
N PHE A 323 -2.98 -10.22 14.30
CA PHE A 323 -2.27 -11.37 13.76
C PHE A 323 -2.29 -11.37 12.23
N GLY A 324 -1.33 -12.08 11.64
CA GLY A 324 -1.32 -12.32 10.20
C GLY A 324 -2.50 -13.18 9.77
N VAL A 325 -3.06 -12.88 8.62
CA VAL A 325 -4.26 -13.54 8.08
C VAL A 325 -3.84 -14.54 7.03
N VAL A 326 -4.15 -15.82 7.23
CA VAL A 326 -3.83 -16.88 6.25
C VAL A 326 -4.80 -16.81 5.08
N PHE A 327 -4.25 -16.63 3.89
CA PHE A 327 -4.94 -16.67 2.62
C PHE A 327 -4.92 -18.10 2.06
N HIS A 328 -6.07 -18.76 2.12
CA HIS A 328 -6.31 -20.08 1.54
C HIS A 328 -6.87 -19.94 0.13
N GLY A 329 -5.98 -19.75 -0.86
CA GLY A 329 -6.35 -19.41 -2.24
C GLY A 329 -7.53 -20.21 -2.80
N PRO A 330 -7.47 -21.55 -2.90
CA PRO A 330 -8.54 -22.34 -3.50
C PRO A 330 -9.88 -22.27 -2.73
N ARG A 331 -9.86 -22.48 -1.41
CA ARG A 331 -11.08 -22.52 -0.59
C ARG A 331 -11.75 -21.15 -0.47
N GLN A 332 -10.96 -20.09 -0.35
CA GLN A 332 -11.48 -18.74 -0.25
C GLN A 332 -11.97 -18.20 -1.59
N GLN A 333 -11.33 -18.58 -2.70
CA GLN A 333 -11.87 -18.33 -4.05
C GLN A 333 -13.18 -19.07 -4.28
N GLU A 334 -13.32 -20.30 -3.79
CA GLU A 334 -14.58 -21.04 -3.84
C GLU A 334 -15.68 -20.42 -2.97
N TRP A 335 -15.32 -19.94 -1.77
CA TRP A 335 -16.23 -19.17 -0.90
C TRP A 335 -16.73 -17.89 -1.60
N LEU A 336 -15.82 -17.12 -2.20
CA LEU A 336 -16.11 -15.92 -3.00
C LEU A 336 -17.16 -16.21 -4.08
N ARG A 337 -16.97 -17.32 -4.81
CA ARG A 337 -17.88 -17.79 -5.87
C ARG A 337 -19.24 -18.20 -5.32
N CYS A 338 -19.29 -18.92 -4.20
CA CYS A 338 -20.52 -19.49 -3.66
C CYS A 338 -21.42 -18.46 -2.95
N LYS A 339 -20.83 -17.48 -2.27
CA LYS A 339 -21.58 -16.51 -1.45
C LYS A 339 -22.13 -15.33 -2.24
N HIS A 340 -21.48 -14.92 -3.34
CA HIS A 340 -21.94 -13.81 -4.18
C HIS A 340 -22.78 -14.26 -5.38
N ARG A 341 -23.41 -15.45 -5.31
CA ARG A 341 -24.31 -16.00 -6.34
C ARG A 341 -25.47 -15.07 -6.70
N THR A 342 -25.90 -14.23 -5.76
CA THR A 342 -27.02 -13.30 -5.92
C THR A 342 -26.52 -11.92 -6.36
N THR A 343 -25.99 -11.84 -7.58
CA THR A 343 -25.83 -10.53 -8.23
C THR A 343 -27.05 -10.33 -9.14
N SER A 344 -27.70 -9.16 -9.08
CA SER A 344 -28.86 -8.87 -9.91
C SER A 344 -28.51 -9.00 -11.40
N LEU A 345 -29.48 -9.42 -12.22
CA LEU A 345 -29.33 -9.56 -13.68
C LEU A 345 -28.77 -8.29 -14.33
N ASP A 346 -29.10 -7.12 -13.78
CA ASP A 346 -28.65 -5.81 -14.25
C ASP A 346 -27.12 -5.63 -14.19
N GLN A 347 -26.45 -6.15 -13.16
CA GLN A 347 -24.98 -6.04 -13.05
C GLN A 347 -24.25 -7.03 -13.97
N LEU A 348 -24.87 -8.18 -14.28
CA LEU A 348 -24.34 -9.12 -15.27
C LEU A 348 -24.48 -8.57 -16.69
N GLN A 349 -25.55 -7.82 -16.98
CA GLN A 349 -25.78 -7.18 -18.28
C GLN A 349 -24.87 -5.96 -18.52
N ALA A 350 -24.45 -5.25 -17.47
CA ALA A 350 -23.56 -4.10 -17.56
C ALA A 350 -22.05 -4.45 -17.66
N HIS A 351 -21.67 -5.73 -17.57
CA HIS A 351 -20.27 -6.13 -17.57
C HIS A 351 -19.65 -5.98 -18.98
N PRO A 352 -18.53 -5.26 -19.16
CA PRO A 352 -18.00 -4.88 -20.47
C PRO A 352 -17.32 -6.00 -21.27
N THR A 353 -17.32 -7.24 -20.76
CA THR A 353 -16.81 -8.38 -21.53
C THR A 353 -17.88 -8.71 -22.57
N PRO A 354 -17.62 -8.55 -23.88
CA PRO A 354 -18.60 -8.97 -24.87
C PRO A 354 -18.87 -10.45 -24.65
N LEU A 355 -20.14 -10.84 -24.55
CA LEU A 355 -20.58 -12.22 -24.75
C LEU A 355 -20.13 -12.61 -26.17
N ARG A 356 -18.86 -13.03 -26.32
CA ARG A 356 -18.30 -13.37 -27.62
C ARG A 356 -19.02 -14.62 -28.10
N HIS A 357 -19.81 -14.48 -29.17
CA HIS A 357 -20.15 -15.60 -30.03
C HIS A 357 -18.85 -16.28 -30.45
N CYS A 358 -18.64 -17.51 -29.99
CA CYS A 358 -17.47 -18.29 -30.32
C CYS A 358 -17.52 -18.60 -31.82
N ARG A 359 -16.71 -17.89 -32.63
CA ARG A 359 -16.50 -18.23 -34.04
C ARG A 359 -15.39 -19.29 -34.14
N GLN A 360 -15.76 -20.37 -34.83
CA GLN A 360 -14.95 -21.36 -35.54
C GLN A 360 -14.44 -22.60 -34.78
N SER A 361 -15.10 -23.74 -35.06
CA SER A 361 -14.39 -24.82 -35.77
C SER A 361 -15.33 -25.47 -36.81
N ARG A 362 -14.75 -25.91 -37.92
CA ARG A 362 -15.39 -26.17 -39.22
C ARG A 362 -16.18 -27.47 -39.25
N ARG A 363 -17.43 -27.41 -39.73
CA ARG A 363 -18.06 -28.31 -40.73
C ARG A 363 -19.35 -27.64 -41.19
N CYS A 364 -19.31 -27.01 -42.37
CA CYS A 364 -20.51 -26.48 -43.02
C CYS A 364 -21.33 -27.66 -43.56
N GLY A 365 -22.53 -27.83 -43.03
CA GLY A 365 -23.70 -28.32 -43.75
C GLY A 365 -24.76 -27.24 -43.61
N ASP A 366 -25.37 -26.86 -44.73
CA ASP A 366 -26.22 -25.69 -44.90
C ASP A 366 -27.38 -25.59 -43.90
N ALA A 367 -27.53 -24.42 -43.27
CA ALA A 367 -28.83 -23.90 -42.83
C ALA A 367 -28.76 -22.37 -42.66
N SER A 368 -29.66 -21.67 -43.35
CA SER A 368 -29.89 -20.22 -43.26
C SER A 368 -30.47 -19.82 -41.89
N PRO A 369 -30.29 -18.56 -41.44
CA PRO A 369 -30.68 -18.14 -40.09
C PRO A 369 -32.21 -18.02 -39.96
N VAL A 370 -32.79 -18.81 -39.06
CA VAL A 370 -34.16 -18.57 -38.57
C VAL A 370 -34.07 -17.50 -37.48
N LEU A 371 -34.42 -16.27 -37.83
CA LEU A 371 -34.76 -15.22 -36.88
C LEU A 371 -36.09 -15.58 -36.22
N GLY A 372 -36.06 -16.01 -34.96
CA GLY A 372 -37.28 -16.22 -34.16
C GLY A 372 -37.23 -17.49 -33.31
N GLY A 373 -36.49 -17.44 -32.20
CA GLY A 373 -36.57 -18.43 -31.13
C GLY A 373 -36.34 -17.76 -29.77
N PRO A 374 -37.03 -18.17 -28.69
CA PRO A 374 -36.93 -17.52 -27.40
C PRO A 374 -35.51 -17.67 -26.83
N HIS A 375 -34.93 -16.57 -26.35
CA HIS A 375 -33.72 -16.63 -25.52
C HIS A 375 -33.99 -17.58 -24.33
N PRO A 376 -33.11 -18.55 -24.03
CA PRO A 376 -33.31 -19.41 -22.87
C PRO A 376 -33.32 -18.55 -21.60
N PRO A 377 -34.10 -18.93 -20.57
CA PRO A 377 -34.21 -18.14 -19.36
C PRO A 377 -32.86 -18.12 -18.63
N VAL A 378 -32.20 -16.97 -18.65
CA VAL A 378 -30.94 -16.68 -17.91
C VAL A 378 -31.06 -17.03 -16.42
N GLY A 379 -32.28 -17.09 -15.88
CA GLY A 379 -32.57 -17.50 -14.50
C GLY A 379 -32.23 -18.97 -14.17
N ASP A 380 -32.27 -19.89 -15.13
CA ASP A 380 -31.87 -21.29 -14.89
C ASP A 380 -30.35 -21.49 -14.95
N ILE A 381 -29.70 -20.69 -15.81
CA ILE A 381 -28.24 -20.60 -15.98
C ILE A 381 -27.58 -20.09 -14.68
N GLN A 382 -28.20 -19.13 -13.97
CA GLN A 382 -27.70 -18.64 -12.67
C GLN A 382 -27.54 -19.72 -11.60
N ARG A 383 -28.31 -20.82 -11.63
CA ARG A 383 -28.25 -21.86 -10.58
C ARG A 383 -27.01 -22.73 -10.67
N ARG A 384 -26.31 -22.75 -11.81
CA ARG A 384 -25.17 -23.64 -12.08
C ARG A 384 -23.83 -22.93 -12.29
N LEU A 385 -23.80 -21.60 -12.33
CA LEU A 385 -22.66 -20.88 -12.90
C LEU A 385 -21.89 -20.00 -11.92
N TYR A 386 -20.56 -20.06 -12.03
CA TYR A 386 -19.61 -19.64 -11.01
C TYR A 386 -18.78 -18.38 -11.38
N LEU A 387 -18.82 -17.96 -12.65
CA LEU A 387 -18.11 -16.82 -13.25
C LEU A 387 -18.92 -16.29 -14.44
N VAL A 388 -18.79 -15.00 -14.79
CA VAL A 388 -19.35 -14.45 -16.06
C VAL A 388 -18.84 -15.25 -17.27
N ARG A 389 -17.60 -15.74 -17.20
CA ARG A 389 -17.01 -16.61 -18.22
C ARG A 389 -17.55 -18.04 -18.21
N CYS A 390 -17.98 -18.56 -17.06
CA CYS A 390 -18.68 -19.84 -17.04
C CYS A 390 -20.06 -19.70 -17.71
N ILE A 391 -20.73 -18.54 -17.60
CA ILE A 391 -22.00 -18.28 -18.31
C ILE A 391 -21.82 -18.40 -19.82
N THR A 392 -20.68 -17.92 -20.36
CA THR A 392 -20.38 -18.10 -21.79
C THR A 392 -20.06 -19.55 -22.17
N ASP A 393 -19.38 -20.29 -21.30
CA ASP A 393 -18.94 -21.67 -21.60
C ASP A 393 -20.08 -22.70 -21.50
N GLU A 394 -21.01 -22.58 -20.54
CA GLU A 394 -22.22 -23.43 -20.51
C GLU A 394 -23.29 -22.94 -21.49
N GLY A 395 -23.37 -21.63 -21.76
CA GLY A 395 -24.24 -21.09 -22.81
C GLY A 395 -23.90 -21.67 -24.19
N ALA A 396 -22.63 -22.00 -24.44
CA ALA A 396 -22.18 -22.64 -25.68
C ALA A 396 -22.69 -24.09 -25.86
N PHE A 397 -23.19 -24.75 -24.81
CA PHE A 397 -23.87 -26.05 -24.94
C PHE A 397 -25.35 -25.91 -25.29
N HIS A 398 -25.93 -24.71 -25.18
CA HIS A 398 -27.33 -24.43 -25.45
C HIS A 398 -27.57 -23.73 -26.81
N PHE A 399 -26.51 -23.39 -27.55
CA PHE A 399 -26.56 -22.76 -28.89
C PHE A 399 -26.04 -23.67 -29.99
#